data_AF-A0A1F3BA59-F1
#
_entry.id   AF-A0A1F3BA59-F1
#
_cell.length_a   1.000
_cell.length_b   1.000
_cell.length_c   1.000
_cell.angle_alpha   90.00
_cell.angle_beta   90.00
_cell.angle_gamma   90.00
#
_symmetry.space_group_name_H-M   'P 1'
#
loop_
_entity.id
_entity.type
_entity.pdbx_description
1 polymer ?
#
loop_
_entity_poly.entity_id
_entity_poly.type
_entity_poly.pdbx_seq_one_letter_code
_entity_poly.pdbx_strand_id
1 'polypeptide(L)'
;MRARILVLALILLLVAGVPAAARHKGAKAYKEGQVYCTAGALVMGPVVIQGGRCYLLGVYRDTRGTFLAFINPAVLVTPGQLIRLDSSAGHRLRAQIVYLVPIHMSGLVVAPIPVNTIQLVAIREEHRHEDEDDDDDRRGERTVLVIAGLPTPELSVTFILRF
;
A
#
# COMPACT_ATOMS: atom_id res chain seq x y z
N MET A 1 -2.94 -31.71 -55.08
CA MET A 1 -3.59 -31.77 -53.75
C MET A 1 -2.55 -31.96 -52.65
N ARG A 2 -1.81 -30.91 -52.24
CA ARG A 2 -0.86 -30.94 -51.11
C ARG A 2 -0.67 -29.54 -50.54
N ALA A 3 -1.73 -28.94 -49.97
CA ALA A 3 -1.67 -27.59 -49.41
C ALA A 3 -2.71 -27.38 -48.29
N ARG A 4 -2.87 -28.36 -47.39
CA ARG A 4 -3.85 -28.29 -46.29
C ARG A 4 -3.32 -28.75 -44.92
N ILE A 5 -2.00 -28.83 -44.74
CA ILE A 5 -1.41 -29.30 -43.47
C ILE A 5 -0.59 -28.20 -42.76
N LEU A 6 -0.44 -27.00 -43.35
CA LEU A 6 0.46 -25.98 -42.81
C LEU A 6 -0.21 -24.84 -42.01
N VAL A 7 -1.49 -24.96 -41.65
CA VAL A 7 -2.21 -23.91 -40.91
C VAL A 7 -2.47 -24.29 -39.44
N LEU A 8 -2.33 -25.56 -39.07
CA LEU A 8 -2.62 -26.00 -37.70
C LEU A 8 -1.43 -25.89 -36.72
N ALA A 9 -0.23 -25.59 -37.21
CA ALA A 9 0.97 -25.51 -36.38
C ALA A 9 1.26 -24.11 -35.82
N LEU A 10 0.57 -23.05 -36.29
CA LEU A 10 0.86 -21.67 -35.87
C LEU A 10 0.00 -21.19 -34.69
N ILE A 11 -1.01 -21.96 -34.27
CA ILE A 11 -1.92 -21.57 -33.17
C ILE A 11 -1.44 -22.10 -31.81
N LEU A 12 -0.47 -23.03 -31.77
CA LEU A 12 0.03 -23.61 -30.51
C LEU A 12 1.19 -22.84 -29.85
N LEU A 13 1.70 -21.76 -30.45
CA LEU A 13 2.88 -21.05 -29.96
C LEU A 13 2.60 -19.71 -29.25
N LEU A 14 1.33 -19.39 -28.97
CA LEU A 14 0.93 -18.14 -28.29
C LEU A 14 0.61 -18.30 -26.79
N VAL A 15 0.87 -19.46 -26.19
CA VAL A 15 0.73 -19.68 -24.74
C VAL A 15 2.12 -19.78 -24.10
N ALA A 16 2.96 -18.77 -24.30
CA ALA A 16 4.22 -18.65 -23.60
C ALA A 16 4.34 -17.26 -23.00
N GLY A 17 4.11 -17.17 -21.68
CA GLY A 17 4.59 -16.07 -20.87
C GLY A 17 3.60 -14.92 -20.68
N VAL A 18 2.44 -15.17 -20.07
CA VAL A 18 2.05 -14.22 -19.00
C VAL A 18 3.15 -14.34 -17.96
N PRO A 19 3.93 -13.27 -17.66
CA PRO A 19 4.88 -13.35 -16.58
C PRO A 19 4.08 -13.69 -15.34
N ALA A 20 4.28 -14.90 -14.83
CA ALA A 20 3.76 -15.26 -13.53
C ALA A 20 4.30 -14.20 -12.58
N ALA A 21 3.41 -13.34 -12.08
CA ALA A 21 3.76 -12.30 -11.13
C ALA A 21 4.66 -12.94 -10.09
N ALA A 22 5.92 -12.48 -10.02
CA ALA A 22 6.92 -13.02 -9.13
C ALA A 22 6.28 -13.13 -7.75
N ARG A 23 6.10 -14.36 -7.25
CA ARG A 23 5.56 -14.59 -5.91
C ARG A 23 6.59 -14.05 -4.93
N HIS A 24 6.38 -12.80 -4.51
CA HIS A 24 7.19 -12.16 -3.48
C HIS A 24 7.10 -13.00 -2.22
N LYS A 25 8.22 -13.55 -1.77
CA LYS A 25 8.31 -14.26 -0.50
C LYS A 25 7.88 -13.32 0.62
N GLY A 26 6.76 -13.62 1.27
CA GLY A 26 6.41 -13.04 2.57
C GLY A 26 5.44 -11.85 2.59
N ALA A 27 4.47 -11.76 1.66
CA ALA A 27 3.43 -10.74 1.79
C ALA A 27 2.51 -11.02 2.99
N LYS A 28 2.42 -10.10 3.96
CA LYS A 28 1.54 -10.21 5.13
C LYS A 28 0.34 -9.30 4.99
N ALA A 29 -0.86 -9.87 5.03
CA ALA A 29 -2.11 -9.13 4.95
C ALA A 29 -2.61 -8.70 6.33
N TYR A 30 -3.09 -7.46 6.41
CA TYR A 30 -3.76 -6.90 7.58
C TYR A 30 -5.14 -6.43 7.15
N LYS A 31 -6.17 -6.84 7.89
CA LYS A 31 -7.55 -6.41 7.65
C LYS A 31 -7.74 -4.95 8.05
N GLU A 32 -8.80 -4.33 7.56
CA GLU A 32 -9.21 -3.02 8.03
C GLU A 32 -9.44 -3.02 9.55
N GLY A 33 -8.88 -2.04 10.25
CA GLY A 33 -8.95 -1.96 11.72
C GLY A 33 -8.03 -2.94 12.45
N GLN A 34 -7.25 -3.75 11.73
CA GLN A 34 -6.21 -4.57 12.34
C GLN A 34 -4.99 -3.72 12.68
N VAL A 35 -4.42 -3.98 13.86
CA VAL A 35 -3.20 -3.33 14.32
C VAL A 35 -2.01 -3.80 13.48
N TYR A 36 -1.27 -2.83 12.92
CA TYR A 36 -0.03 -3.01 12.18
C TYR A 36 1.16 -2.62 13.07
N CYS A 37 2.11 -3.53 13.26
CA CYS A 37 3.32 -3.29 14.05
C CYS A 37 4.53 -3.38 13.14
N THR A 38 5.35 -2.33 13.12
CA THR A 38 6.58 -2.32 12.33
C THR A 38 7.78 -2.74 13.18
N ALA A 39 8.61 -3.65 12.65
CA ALA A 39 9.77 -4.18 13.38
C ALA A 39 10.91 -3.15 13.51
N GLY A 40 11.13 -2.35 12.46
CA GLY A 40 12.15 -1.29 12.40
C GLY A 40 11.51 0.06 12.06
N ALA A 41 12.32 1.11 12.02
CA ALA A 41 11.85 2.42 11.55
C ALA A 41 11.54 2.36 10.04
N LEU A 42 10.37 2.88 9.64
CA LEU A 42 10.00 3.03 8.24
C LEU A 42 10.33 4.45 7.79
N VAL A 43 11.15 4.59 6.76
CA VAL A 43 11.63 5.88 6.25
C VAL A 43 11.11 6.12 4.84
N MET A 44 10.49 7.28 4.63
CA MET A 44 10.08 7.76 3.31
C MET A 44 10.32 9.27 3.20
N GLY A 45 11.33 9.65 2.40
CA GLY A 45 11.77 11.04 2.30
C GLY A 45 12.08 11.62 3.70
N PRO A 46 11.43 12.72 4.12
CA PRO A 46 11.63 13.30 5.46
C PRO A 46 10.82 12.60 6.57
N VAL A 47 9.92 11.67 6.25
CA VAL A 47 9.06 11.01 7.24
C VAL A 47 9.77 9.77 7.79
N VAL A 48 9.91 9.71 9.12
CA VAL A 48 10.47 8.57 9.85
C VAL A 48 9.42 8.07 10.85
N ILE A 49 8.87 6.90 10.60
CA ILE A 49 7.92 6.23 11.49
C ILE A 49 8.71 5.35 12.44
N GLN A 50 8.52 5.55 13.75
CA GLN A 50 9.22 4.81 14.77
C GLN A 50 8.94 3.30 14.71
N GLY A 51 10.02 2.52 14.70
CA GLY A 51 10.01 1.06 14.86
C GLY A 51 9.61 0.62 16.25
N GLY A 52 9.23 -0.66 16.40
CA GLY A 52 8.81 -1.24 17.68
C GLY A 52 7.47 -0.72 18.19
N ARG A 53 6.72 0.02 17.36
CA ARG A 53 5.41 0.59 17.69
C ARG A 53 4.34 0.04 16.75
N CYS A 54 3.10 0.05 17.24
CA CYS A 54 1.94 -0.43 16.53
C CYS A 54 0.95 0.70 16.24
N TYR A 55 0.26 0.61 15.11
CA TYR A 55 -0.63 1.63 14.58
C TYR A 55 -1.87 1.00 13.96
N LEU A 56 -2.96 1.75 13.92
CA LEU A 56 -4.02 1.53 12.93
C LEU A 56 -3.65 2.29 11.65
N LEU A 57 -3.98 1.72 10.51
CA LEU A 57 -3.73 2.34 9.21
C LEU A 57 -5.04 2.81 8.59
N GLY A 58 -5.00 4.01 8.01
CA GLY A 58 -6.12 4.58 7.30
C GLY A 58 -5.67 5.48 6.15
N VAL A 59 -6.56 5.72 5.20
CA VAL A 59 -6.37 6.76 4.19
C VAL A 59 -7.06 8.02 4.66
N TYR A 60 -6.27 9.08 4.81
CA TYR A 60 -6.72 10.43 5.13
C TYR A 60 -6.65 11.27 3.86
N ARG A 61 -7.76 11.92 3.50
CA ARG A 61 -7.83 12.80 2.34
C ARG A 61 -8.43 14.16 2.69
N ASP A 62 -7.68 15.21 2.41
CA ASP A 62 -8.15 16.59 2.50
C ASP A 62 -7.82 17.36 1.21
N THR A 63 -7.99 18.69 1.23
CA THR A 63 -7.71 19.57 0.09
C THR A 63 -6.24 19.67 -0.27
N ARG A 64 -5.32 19.26 0.61
CA ARG A 64 -3.87 19.30 0.40
C ARG A 64 -3.36 18.02 -0.24
N GLY A 65 -4.09 16.91 -0.12
CA GLY A 65 -3.70 15.65 -0.74
C GLY A 65 -4.31 14.42 -0.07
N THR A 66 -3.71 13.27 -0.38
CA THR A 66 -4.08 11.97 0.19
C THR A 66 -2.87 11.35 0.85
N PHE A 67 -3.10 10.79 2.03
CA PHE A 67 -2.05 10.38 2.93
C PHE A 67 -2.40 9.03 3.54
N LEU A 68 -1.39 8.18 3.73
CA LEU A 68 -1.47 7.04 4.62
C LEU A 68 -1.26 7.55 6.04
N ALA A 69 -2.28 7.40 6.87
CA ALA A 69 -2.29 7.82 8.25
C ALA A 69 -1.91 6.65 9.17
N PHE A 70 -0.95 6.90 10.05
CA PHE A 70 -0.57 6.02 11.15
C PHE A 70 -1.21 6.55 12.43
N ILE A 71 -2.19 5.81 12.93
CA ILE A 71 -3.11 6.26 13.99
C ILE A 71 -2.80 5.47 15.27
N ASN A 72 -2.88 6.13 16.42
CA ASN A 72 -2.77 5.48 17.72
C ASN A 72 -3.84 4.37 17.86
N PRO A 73 -3.48 3.11 18.16
CA PRO A 73 -4.43 2.01 18.24
C PRO A 73 -5.40 2.09 19.41
N ALA A 74 -5.22 3.03 20.34
CA ALA A 74 -6.16 3.28 21.44
C ALA A 74 -7.51 3.86 20.99
N VAL A 75 -7.63 4.31 19.74
CA VAL A 75 -8.88 4.87 19.20
C VAL A 75 -9.83 3.77 18.75
N LEU A 76 -11.10 3.89 19.16
CA LEU A 76 -12.18 3.03 18.68
C LEU A 76 -12.75 3.61 17.39
N VAL A 77 -12.59 2.88 16.28
CA VAL A 77 -13.12 3.23 14.97
C VAL A 77 -13.72 1.99 14.35
N THR A 78 -14.94 2.11 13.82
CA THR A 78 -15.64 1.02 13.13
C THR A 78 -14.96 0.74 11.79
N PRO A 79 -14.50 -0.49 11.51
CA PRO A 79 -14.03 -0.88 10.18
C PRO A 79 -15.14 -0.74 9.13
N GLY A 80 -14.76 -0.40 7.91
CA GLY A 80 -15.59 -0.12 6.75
C GLY A 80 -16.16 1.30 6.73
N GLN A 81 -16.02 2.05 7.82
CA GLN A 81 -16.66 3.34 7.96
C GLN A 81 -15.80 4.46 7.38
N LEU A 82 -16.37 5.16 6.41
CA LEU A 82 -15.86 6.44 5.94
C LEU A 82 -16.33 7.56 6.89
N ILE A 83 -15.36 8.25 7.51
CA ILE A 83 -15.60 9.29 8.51
C ILE A 83 -15.25 10.65 7.91
N ARG A 84 -16.17 11.61 7.99
CA ARG A 84 -15.90 12.98 7.57
C ARG A 84 -15.00 13.69 8.58
N LEU A 85 -14.02 14.45 8.09
CA LEU A 85 -13.04 15.13 8.96
C LEU A 85 -13.64 16.31 9.76
N ASP A 86 -14.79 16.83 9.35
CA ASP A 86 -15.55 17.91 10.01
C ASP A 86 -16.54 17.39 11.06
N SER A 87 -16.70 16.07 11.17
CA SER A 87 -17.53 15.45 12.22
C SER A 87 -16.79 15.39 13.56
N SER A 88 -17.53 15.25 14.66
CA SER A 88 -16.92 15.07 15.99
C SER A 88 -16.00 13.84 16.04
N ALA A 89 -16.38 12.75 15.37
CA ALA A 89 -15.56 11.55 15.21
C ALA A 89 -14.29 11.84 14.39
N GLY A 90 -14.41 12.60 13.30
CA GLY A 90 -13.29 13.03 12.47
C GLY A 90 -12.28 13.87 13.25
N HIS A 91 -12.75 14.84 14.05
CA HIS A 91 -11.89 15.65 14.91
C HIS A 91 -11.13 14.81 15.94
N ARG A 92 -11.81 13.86 16.59
CA ARG A 92 -11.18 12.95 17.56
C ARG A 92 -10.13 12.07 16.88
N LEU A 93 -10.46 11.51 15.72
CA LEU A 93 -9.55 10.63 14.99
C LEU A 93 -8.32 11.37 14.48
N ARG A 94 -8.47 12.61 13.98
CA ARG A 94 -7.36 13.48 13.57
C ARG A 94 -6.37 13.73 14.71
N ALA A 95 -6.85 13.92 15.93
CA ALA A 95 -6.00 14.10 17.10
C ALA A 95 -5.20 12.84 17.49
N GLN A 96 -5.56 11.67 16.94
CA GLN A 96 -4.87 10.40 17.17
C GLN A 96 -3.91 10.01 16.03
N ILE A 97 -3.84 10.80 14.96
CA ILE A 97 -2.89 10.57 13.87
C ILE A 97 -1.49 10.96 14.36
N VAL A 98 -0.57 10.00 14.33
CA VAL A 98 0.83 10.20 14.74
C VAL A 98 1.71 10.56 13.55
N TYR A 99 1.47 9.91 12.39
CA TYR A 99 2.20 10.19 11.15
C TYR A 99 1.25 10.28 9.96
N LEU A 100 1.57 11.18 9.02
CA LEU A 100 0.95 11.28 7.71
C LEU A 100 2.03 11.09 6.64
N VAL A 101 1.85 10.08 5.81
CA VAL A 101 2.77 9.76 4.72
C VAL A 101 2.07 10.10 3.40
N PRO A 102 2.60 11.01 2.57
CA PRO A 102 1.95 11.36 1.32
C PRO A 102 1.89 10.15 0.38
N ILE A 103 0.70 9.89 -0.17
CA ILE A 103 0.51 8.89 -1.22
C ILE A 103 0.62 9.64 -2.55
N HIS A 104 1.72 9.45 -3.26
CA HIS A 104 1.90 10.01 -4.60
C HIS A 104 1.04 9.24 -5.59
N MET A 105 -0.19 9.71 -5.81
CA MET A 105 -1.11 9.13 -6.77
C MET A 105 -0.83 9.69 -8.16
N SER A 106 -0.53 8.82 -9.14
CA SER A 106 -0.48 9.21 -10.55
C SER A 106 -1.91 9.39 -11.07
N GLY A 107 -2.26 10.64 -11.40
CA GLY A 107 -3.30 11.14 -12.34
C GLY A 107 -4.74 10.57 -12.34
N LEU A 108 -4.94 9.25 -12.30
CA LEU A 108 -6.21 8.57 -12.57
C LEU A 108 -6.78 7.79 -11.37
N VAL A 109 -5.96 7.50 -10.34
CA VAL A 109 -6.32 6.64 -9.18
C VAL A 109 -7.05 7.43 -8.07
N VAL A 110 -7.40 8.68 -8.33
CA VAL A 110 -7.92 9.62 -7.32
C VAL A 110 -9.45 9.57 -7.21
N ALA A 111 -10.14 8.89 -8.13
CA ALA A 111 -11.60 9.00 -8.26
C ALA A 111 -12.44 8.48 -7.08
N PRO A 112 -12.08 7.43 -6.30
CA PRO A 112 -13.03 6.83 -5.37
C PRO A 112 -12.96 7.32 -3.91
N ILE A 113 -11.90 8.01 -3.49
CA ILE A 113 -11.76 8.44 -2.09
C ILE A 113 -12.34 9.85 -1.95
N PRO A 114 -13.44 10.08 -1.24
CA PRO A 114 -13.98 11.43 -1.09
C PRO A 114 -13.00 12.37 -0.38
N VAL A 115 -12.92 13.63 -0.83
CA VAL A 115 -12.20 14.68 -0.11
C VAL A 115 -12.87 14.95 1.24
N ASN A 116 -12.06 15.35 2.23
CA ASN A 116 -12.51 15.67 3.59
C ASN A 116 -12.96 14.43 4.38
N THR A 117 -12.27 13.31 4.17
CA THR A 117 -12.60 12.04 4.83
C THR A 117 -11.37 11.30 5.33
N ILE A 118 -11.62 10.38 6.25
CA ILE A 118 -10.67 9.37 6.69
C ILE A 118 -11.40 8.03 6.78
N GLN A 119 -10.73 6.98 6.34
CA GLN A 119 -11.22 5.60 6.39
C GLN A 119 -10.08 4.70 6.83
N LEU A 120 -10.34 3.72 7.70
CA LEU A 120 -9.35 2.68 7.95
C LEU A 120 -9.18 1.84 6.68
N VAL A 121 -8.03 1.20 6.50
CA VAL A 121 -7.79 0.37 5.31
C VAL A 121 -7.20 -0.98 5.67
N ALA A 122 -7.53 -1.97 4.85
CA ALA A 122 -6.74 -3.19 4.80
C ALA A 122 -5.42 -2.89 4.08
N ILE A 123 -4.35 -3.59 4.43
CA ILE A 123 -3.07 -3.49 3.73
C ILE A 123 -2.45 -4.87 3.48
N ARG A 124 -1.55 -4.92 2.51
CA ARG A 124 -0.59 -6.00 2.33
C ARG A 124 0.81 -5.41 2.45
N GLU A 125 1.56 -5.90 3.43
CA GLU A 125 2.98 -5.59 3.62
C GLU A 125 3.80 -6.56 2.77
N GLU A 126 4.65 -6.03 1.89
CA GLU A 126 5.52 -6.81 1.03
C GLU A 126 6.97 -6.41 1.28
N HIS A 127 7.82 -7.37 1.66
CA HIS A 127 9.25 -7.15 1.75
C HIS A 127 9.88 -7.35 0.37
N ARG A 128 10.69 -6.38 -0.05
CA ARG A 128 11.51 -6.47 -1.26
C ARG A 128 12.98 -6.47 -0.86
N HIS A 129 13.65 -7.56 -1.18
CA HIS A 129 15.10 -7.60 -1.28
C HIS A 129 15.45 -7.24 -2.72
N GLU A 130 16.30 -6.23 -2.91
CA GLU A 130 16.94 -6.05 -4.20
C GLU A 130 18.03 -7.11 -4.29
N ASP A 131 17.78 -8.12 -5.12
CA ASP A 131 18.80 -9.07 -5.55
C ASP A 131 19.85 -8.32 -6.37
N GLU A 132 21.10 -8.69 -6.13
CA GLU A 132 22.35 -8.12 -6.62
C GLU A 132 22.37 -7.96 -8.14
N ASP A 133 22.50 -6.74 -8.68
CA ASP A 133 22.99 -6.52 -10.06
C ASP A 133 23.46 -5.08 -10.40
N ASP A 134 23.53 -4.12 -9.45
CA ASP A 134 24.12 -2.80 -9.72
C ASP A 134 24.98 -2.29 -8.54
N ASP A 135 26.22 -1.88 -8.85
CA ASP A 135 27.31 -1.38 -7.99
C ASP A 135 27.01 -0.05 -7.25
N ASP A 136 25.88 0.09 -6.55
CA ASP A 136 25.61 1.26 -5.68
C ASP A 136 25.33 0.84 -4.23
N ASP A 137 26.20 1.27 -3.32
CA ASP A 137 26.32 0.91 -1.89
C ASP A 137 25.12 1.35 -1.00
N ARG A 138 23.93 1.58 -1.56
CA ARG A 138 22.71 1.93 -0.82
C ARG A 138 21.81 0.72 -0.58
N ARG A 139 22.41 -0.37 -0.07
CA ARG A 139 21.72 -1.61 0.31
C ARG A 139 20.81 -1.34 1.52
N GLY A 140 19.49 -1.31 1.32
CA GLY A 140 18.51 -1.17 2.39
C GLY A 140 17.30 -2.06 2.14
N GLU A 141 16.87 -2.79 3.16
CA GLU A 141 15.65 -3.62 3.08
C GLU A 141 14.44 -2.71 2.83
N ARG A 142 13.63 -3.02 1.82
CA ARG A 142 12.46 -2.21 1.46
C ARG A 142 11.19 -2.91 1.89
N THR A 143 10.29 -2.14 2.50
CA THR A 143 8.95 -2.59 2.87
C THR A 143 7.93 -1.77 2.08
N VAL A 144 7.08 -2.44 1.31
CA VAL A 144 6.01 -1.81 0.54
C VAL A 144 4.69 -2.10 1.24
N LEU A 145 3.94 -1.06 1.58
CA LEU A 145 2.58 -1.17 2.07
C LEU A 145 1.62 -0.94 0.92
N VAL A 146 0.96 -2.00 0.47
CA VAL A 146 -0.08 -1.96 -0.56
C VAL A 146 -1.44 -1.85 0.12
N ILE A 147 -2.15 -0.77 -0.13
CA ILE A 147 -3.48 -0.48 0.40
C ILE A 147 -4.50 -1.33 -0.36
N ALA A 148 -5.26 -2.14 0.38
CA ALA A 148 -6.25 -3.07 -0.14
C ALA A 148 -7.67 -2.61 0.21
N GLY A 149 -8.65 -2.99 -0.62
CA GLY A 149 -10.08 -2.84 -0.31
C GLY A 149 -10.72 -1.48 -0.63
N LEU A 150 -10.01 -0.58 -1.32
CA LEU A 150 -10.63 0.61 -1.92
C LEU A 150 -11.10 0.32 -3.35
N PRO A 151 -12.06 1.08 -3.92
CA PRO A 151 -12.52 0.92 -5.31
C PRO A 151 -11.45 1.30 -6.37
N THR A 152 -10.19 1.36 -5.97
CA THR A 152 -9.03 1.71 -6.79
C THR A 152 -8.00 0.61 -6.69
N PRO A 153 -7.49 0.11 -7.83
CA PRO A 153 -6.45 -0.90 -7.80
C PRO A 153 -5.17 -0.34 -7.15
N GLU A 154 -4.73 -1.04 -6.11
CA GLU A 154 -3.36 -1.12 -5.58
C GLU A 154 -2.59 0.21 -5.40
N LEU A 155 -3.14 1.12 -4.57
CA LEU A 155 -2.34 2.21 -4.02
C LEU A 155 -1.23 1.64 -3.15
N SER A 156 0.03 1.98 -3.40
CA SER A 156 1.16 1.49 -2.61
C SER A 156 2.05 2.62 -2.11
N VAL A 157 2.67 2.40 -0.96
CA VAL A 157 3.64 3.31 -0.35
C VAL A 157 4.90 2.50 -0.04
N THR A 158 6.04 2.93 -0.55
CA THR A 158 7.32 2.24 -0.37
C THR A 158 8.14 2.92 0.70
N PHE A 159 8.64 2.14 1.65
CA PHE A 159 9.49 2.58 2.74
C PHE A 159 10.83 1.87 2.67
N ILE A 160 11.87 2.56 3.14
CA ILE A 160 13.14 1.94 3.52
C ILE A 160 13.02 1.54 4.99
N LEU A 161 13.31 0.28 5.29
CA LEU A 161 13.34 -0.24 6.64
C LEU A 161 14.73 0.01 7.25
N ARG A 162 14.77 0.52 8.49
CA ARG A 162 16.00 0.72 9.27
C ARG A 162 15.85 0.10 10.65
N PHE A 163 16.87 -0.61 11.12
CA PHE A 163 16.92 -1.22 12.46
C PHE A 163 17.81 -0.41 13.39
#